data_AF-A0A1M5QCX1-F1
#
_entry.id   AF-A0A1M5QCX1-F1
#
_cell.length_a   1.000
_cell.length_b   1.000
_cell.length_c   1.000
_cell.angle_alpha   90.00
_cell.angle_beta   90.00
_cell.angle_gamma   90.00
#
_symmetry.space_group_name_H-M   'P 1'
#
loop_
_entity.id
_entity.type
_entity.pdbx_description
1 polymer ?
#
loop_
_entity_poly.entity_id
_entity_poly.type
_entity_poly.pdbx_seq_one_letter_code
_entity_poly.pdbx_strand_id
1 'polypeptide(L)'
;MTNGLYSIHIRMLDGVKGRASGIIILRDGVLLGGDPYFWSVGSYTVGNGTWKGDLVTNQHTPSRTNLTSPLFGGREVASGFSGTFGDGDSEVFGTTLVGSRSLSFQATLRRLADI
;
A
#
# COMPACT_ATOMS: atom_id res chain seq x y z
N MET A 1 -10.17 11.00 1.64
CA MET A 1 -8.83 11.10 2.26
C MET A 1 -8.38 12.54 2.20
N THR A 2 -7.85 13.05 3.30
CA THR A 2 -7.23 14.37 3.38
C THR A 2 -5.74 14.26 3.09
N ASN A 3 -5.09 15.39 2.80
CA ASN A 3 -3.63 15.40 2.79
C ASN A 3 -3.12 15.04 4.20
N GLY A 4 -2.08 14.21 4.28
CA GLY A 4 -1.55 13.79 5.56
C GLY A 4 -0.49 12.71 5.49
N LEU A 5 0.13 12.50 6.65
CA LEU A 5 0.97 11.35 6.96
C LEU A 5 0.11 10.27 7.63
N TYR A 6 0.19 9.03 7.15
CA TYR A 6 -0.60 7.92 7.64
C TYR A 6 0.29 6.72 7.97
N SER A 7 -0.02 6.01 9.05
CA SER A 7 0.45 4.64 9.21
C SER A 7 -0.37 3.73 8.31
N ILE A 8 0.26 2.73 7.71
CA ILE A 8 -0.41 1.71 6.89
C ILE A 8 -0.07 0.31 7.41
N HIS A 9 -1.09 -0.55 7.48
CA HIS A 9 -0.94 -1.97 7.77
C HIS A 9 -1.58 -2.78 6.65
N ILE A 10 -0.81 -3.66 6.02
CA ILE A 10 -1.25 -4.47 4.89
C ILE A 10 -1.25 -5.94 5.30
N ARG A 11 -2.27 -6.68 4.86
CA ARG A 11 -2.27 -8.14 4.85
C ARG A 11 -2.65 -8.65 3.47
N MET A 12 -1.89 -9.62 2.98
CA MET A 12 -2.24 -10.35 1.77
C MET A 12 -3.44 -11.26 2.05
N LEU A 13 -4.22 -11.49 1.00
CA LEU A 13 -5.35 -12.42 0.98
C LEU A 13 -4.97 -13.66 0.16
N ASP A 14 -5.96 -14.41 -0.33
CA ASP A 14 -5.76 -15.53 -1.26
C ASP A 14 -4.82 -16.64 -0.75
N GLY A 15 -4.82 -16.86 0.57
CA GLY A 15 -3.98 -17.87 1.24
C GLY A 15 -2.50 -17.49 1.36
N VAL A 16 -2.10 -16.28 0.95
CA VAL A 16 -0.73 -15.79 1.07
C VAL A 16 -0.48 -15.26 2.47
N LYS A 17 0.49 -15.85 3.18
CA LYS A 17 0.96 -15.36 4.49
C LYS A 17 1.92 -14.17 4.32
N GLY A 18 1.40 -13.03 3.86
CA GLY A 18 2.15 -11.79 3.69
C GLY A 18 1.56 -10.65 4.53
N ARG A 19 2.41 -9.91 5.24
CA ARG A 19 2.04 -8.70 5.98
C ARG A 19 3.10 -7.64 5.76
N ALA A 20 2.69 -6.38 5.75
CA ALA A 20 3.59 -5.23 5.72
C ALA A 20 3.05 -4.13 6.64
N SER A 21 3.95 -3.28 7.14
CA SER A 21 3.58 -2.11 7.91
C SER A 21 4.58 -1.00 7.65
N GLY A 22 4.09 0.21 7.44
CA GLY A 22 4.91 1.32 7.00
C GLY A 22 4.17 2.64 7.11
N ILE A 23 4.61 3.60 6.30
CA ILE A 23 4.09 4.95 6.26
C ILE A 23 3.66 5.28 4.84
N ILE A 24 2.61 6.08 4.70
CA ILE A 24 2.15 6.63 3.43
C ILE A 24 1.82 8.11 3.59
N ILE A 25 2.29 8.90 2.64
CA ILE A 25 2.04 10.33 2.47
C ILE A 25 1.03 10.47 1.34
N LEU A 26 -0.08 11.13 1.63
CA LEU A 26 -1.07 11.53 0.63
C LEU A 26 -1.04 13.04 0.51
N ARG A 27 -0.81 13.56 -0.70
CA ARG A 27 -0.81 15.00 -0.97
C ARG A 27 -1.29 15.28 -2.37
N ASP A 28 -2.40 15.99 -2.49
CA ASP A 28 -2.88 16.56 -3.76
C ASP A 28 -2.97 15.53 -4.91
N GLY A 29 -3.47 14.34 -4.58
CA GLY A 29 -3.61 13.23 -5.54
C GLY A 29 -2.34 12.40 -5.75
N VAL A 30 -1.24 12.72 -5.08
CA VAL A 30 0.01 11.96 -5.09
C VAL A 30 0.13 11.08 -3.85
N LEU A 31 0.55 9.83 -4.05
CA LEU A 31 0.77 8.84 -3.01
C LEU A 31 2.26 8.46 -2.99
N LEU A 32 2.90 8.63 -1.83
CA LEU A 32 4.26 8.15 -1.59
C LEU A 32 4.24 7.25 -0.36
N GLY A 33 4.79 6.05 -0.43
CA GLY A 33 4.78 5.10 0.68
C GLY A 33 6.10 4.39 0.85
N GLY A 34 6.30 3.80 2.01
CA GLY A 34 7.46 2.96 2.24
C GLY A 34 7.46 2.27 3.58
N ASP A 35 8.32 1.25 3.64
CA ASP A 35 8.61 0.46 4.82
C ASP A 35 10.12 0.09 4.81
N PRO A 36 10.61 -0.70 5.78
CA PRO A 36 12.03 -1.07 5.84
C PRO A 36 12.58 -1.81 4.60
N TYR A 37 11.73 -2.30 3.70
CA TYR A 37 12.12 -3.09 2.53
C TYR A 37 11.68 -2.49 1.19
N PHE A 38 10.54 -1.79 1.18
CA PHE A 38 9.88 -1.33 -0.03
C PHE A 38 9.63 0.18 -0.01
N TRP A 39 9.53 0.75 -1.21
CA TRP A 39 9.00 2.07 -1.45
C TRP A 39 7.90 1.99 -2.51
N SER A 40 6.94 2.90 -2.43
CA SER A 40 5.81 2.97 -3.35
C SER A 40 5.56 4.40 -3.82
N VAL A 41 5.19 4.56 -5.08
CA VAL A 41 4.77 5.84 -5.67
C VAL A 41 3.52 5.59 -6.50
N GLY A 42 2.56 6.50 -6.41
CA GLY A 42 1.29 6.35 -7.09
C GLY A 42 0.46 7.62 -7.13
N SER A 43 -0.77 7.45 -7.60
CA SER A 43 -1.77 8.51 -7.65
C SER A 43 -3.08 8.04 -7.04
N TYR A 44 -3.89 8.99 -6.57
CA TYR A 44 -5.21 8.70 -6.03
C TYR A 44 -6.22 9.80 -6.33
N THR A 45 -7.49 9.41 -6.32
CA THR A 45 -8.63 10.33 -6.41
C THR A 45 -9.58 10.07 -5.23
N VAL A 46 -10.26 11.13 -4.79
CA VAL A 46 -11.18 11.09 -3.65
C VAL A 46 -12.54 11.63 -4.07
N GLY A 47 -13.61 10.95 -3.66
CA GLY A 47 -14.98 11.40 -3.88
C GLY A 47 -16.00 10.53 -3.16
N ASN A 48 -17.12 11.13 -2.74
CA ASN A 48 -18.28 10.41 -2.20
C ASN A 48 -17.94 9.45 -1.04
N GLY A 49 -17.08 9.87 -0.09
CA GLY A 49 -16.66 9.01 1.04
C GLY A 49 -15.73 7.85 0.66
N THR A 50 -15.33 7.77 -0.61
CA THR A 50 -14.44 6.75 -1.16
C THR A 50 -13.18 7.38 -1.74
N TRP A 51 -12.16 6.55 -1.90
CA TRP A 51 -10.97 6.90 -2.64
C TRP A 51 -10.44 5.67 -3.37
N LYS A 52 -9.72 5.92 -4.46
CA LYS A 52 -9.15 4.86 -5.30
C LYS A 52 -7.87 5.38 -5.93
N GLY A 53 -7.01 4.46 -6.33
CA GLY A 53 -5.75 4.83 -6.95
C GLY A 53 -4.98 3.62 -7.42
N ASP A 54 -3.78 3.92 -7.89
CA ASP A 54 -2.80 2.97 -8.35
C ASP A 54 -1.42 3.39 -7.84
N LEU A 55 -0.54 2.40 -7.67
CA LEU A 55 0.83 2.62 -7.26
C LEU A 55 1.73 1.52 -7.81
N VAL A 56 3.00 1.86 -8.00
CA VAL A 56 4.08 0.90 -8.18
C VAL A 56 4.85 0.77 -6.88
N THR A 57 5.25 -0.45 -6.55
CA THR A 57 6.08 -0.77 -5.39
C THR A 57 7.37 -1.42 -5.85
N ASN A 58 8.49 -0.94 -5.31
CA ASN A 58 9.82 -1.43 -5.58
C ASN A 58 10.53 -1.80 -4.28
N GLN A 59 11.45 -2.75 -4.37
CA GLN A 59 12.26 -3.18 -3.24
C GLN A 59 13.58 -2.42 -3.23
N HIS A 60 13.91 -1.76 -2.12
CA HIS A 60 15.21 -1.09 -1.93
C HIS A 60 16.17 -1.88 -1.05
N THR A 61 15.64 -2.64 -0.09
CA THR A 61 16.45 -3.48 0.81
C THR A 61 16.22 -4.95 0.48
N PRO A 62 17.26 -5.69 0.04
CA PRO A 62 17.18 -7.14 -0.13
C PRO A 62 16.85 -7.83 1.20
N SER A 63 15.93 -8.80 1.19
CA SER A 63 15.69 -9.65 2.36
C SER A 63 16.91 -10.54 2.56
N ARG A 64 17.58 -10.39 3.71
CA ARG A 64 18.78 -11.18 4.07
C ARG A 64 18.46 -12.54 4.68
N THR A 65 17.18 -12.86 4.85
CA THR A 65 16.74 -14.08 5.53
C THR A 65 15.83 -14.92 4.64
N ASN A 66 16.15 -16.22 4.58
CA ASN A 66 15.41 -17.28 3.92
C ASN A 66 14.02 -17.52 4.56
N LEU A 67 13.72 -16.81 5.65
CA LEU A 67 12.52 -16.93 6.48
C LEU A 67 11.37 -16.04 5.99
N THR A 68 11.66 -15.05 5.15
CA THR A 68 10.68 -14.19 4.48
C THR A 68 11.18 -13.88 3.08
N SER A 69 10.84 -14.73 2.11
CA SER A 69 11.01 -14.37 0.70
C SER A 69 10.20 -13.09 0.46
N PRO A 70 10.82 -12.01 -0.05
CA PRO A 70 10.07 -10.83 -0.43
C PRO A 70 9.04 -11.26 -1.48
N LEU A 71 7.75 -11.03 -1.21
CA LEU A 71 6.65 -11.44 -2.09
C LEU A 71 6.90 -11.02 -3.55
N PHE A 72 7.56 -9.89 -3.74
CA PHE A 72 7.84 -9.27 -5.04
C PHE A 72 9.16 -9.72 -5.69
N GLY A 73 10.06 -10.36 -4.93
CA GLY A 73 11.31 -10.93 -5.44
C GLY A 73 12.21 -9.91 -6.14
N GLY A 74 12.31 -8.69 -5.62
CA GLY A 74 13.10 -7.61 -6.22
C GLY A 74 12.53 -6.96 -7.48
N ARG A 75 11.31 -7.32 -7.90
CA ARG A 75 10.66 -6.74 -9.07
C ARG A 75 9.80 -5.55 -8.69
N GLU A 76 9.66 -4.62 -9.63
CA GLU A 76 8.60 -3.61 -9.59
C GLU A 76 7.24 -4.31 -9.72
N VAL A 77 6.30 -3.89 -8.87
CA VAL A 77 4.96 -4.48 -8.80
C VAL A 77 3.92 -3.38 -8.81
N ALA A 78 3.04 -3.41 -9.81
CA ALA A 78 1.91 -2.52 -9.92
C ALA A 78 0.74 -3.02 -9.05
N SER A 79 0.05 -2.09 -8.41
CA SER A 79 -1.14 -2.35 -7.61
C SER A 79 -2.22 -1.32 -7.89
N GLY A 80 -3.47 -1.77 -7.90
CA GLY A 80 -4.66 -0.90 -7.93
C GLY A 80 -5.49 -1.11 -6.67
N PHE A 81 -6.16 -0.07 -6.18
CA PHE A 81 -6.92 -0.15 -4.94
C PHE A 81 -8.16 0.76 -4.94
N SER A 82 -9.10 0.43 -4.04
CA SER A 82 -10.19 1.31 -3.66
C SER A 82 -10.56 1.09 -2.19
N GLY A 83 -11.12 2.12 -1.56
CA GLY A 83 -11.44 2.09 -0.14
C GLY A 83 -12.40 3.17 0.30
N THR A 84 -12.81 3.08 1.54
CA THR A 84 -13.63 4.06 2.26
C THR A 84 -12.77 4.79 3.29
N PHE A 85 -13.19 5.97 3.72
CA PHE A 85 -12.48 6.73 4.75
C PHE A 85 -13.45 7.46 5.67
N GLY A 86 -13.05 7.65 6.93
CA GLY A 86 -13.81 8.35 7.96
C GLY A 86 -12.96 8.57 9.20
N ASP A 87 -13.14 9.71 9.89
CA ASP A 87 -12.52 10.00 11.19
C ASP A 87 -10.99 9.84 11.27
N GLY A 88 -10.29 10.02 10.15
CA GLY A 88 -8.83 9.87 10.06
C GLY A 88 -8.37 8.44 9.79
N ASP A 89 -9.28 7.49 9.74
CA ASP A 89 -9.04 6.10 9.37
C ASP A 89 -9.53 5.80 7.95
N SER A 90 -8.96 4.75 7.36
CA SER A 90 -9.41 4.23 6.07
C SER A 90 -9.19 2.73 5.98
N GLU A 91 -10.11 2.05 5.30
CA GLU A 91 -9.98 0.65 4.92
C GLU A 91 -9.96 0.55 3.40
N VAL A 92 -9.02 -0.25 2.89
CA VAL A 92 -8.71 -0.37 1.47
C VAL A 92 -8.61 -1.82 1.07
N PHE A 93 -9.16 -2.13 -0.10
CA PHE A 93 -8.93 -3.38 -0.80
C PHE A 93 -8.20 -3.09 -2.11
N GLY A 94 -7.24 -3.94 -2.43
CA GLY A 94 -6.49 -3.77 -3.67
C GLY A 94 -5.98 -5.09 -4.20
N THR A 95 -5.43 -4.98 -5.41
CA THR A 95 -4.90 -6.07 -6.18
C THR A 95 -3.50 -5.70 -6.63
N THR A 96 -2.57 -6.64 -6.49
CA THR A 96 -1.17 -6.46 -6.86
C THR A 96 -0.76 -7.53 -7.87
N LEU A 97 -0.04 -7.13 -8.92
CA LEU A 97 0.37 -8.03 -10.01
C LEU A 97 1.83 -8.48 -9.81
N VAL A 98 2.01 -9.72 -9.35
CA VAL A 98 3.33 -10.31 -9.10
C VAL A 98 3.65 -11.33 -10.19
N GLY A 99 4.41 -10.91 -11.20
CA GLY A 99 4.64 -11.73 -12.39
C GLY A 99 3.32 -11.99 -13.13
N SER A 100 2.91 -13.25 -13.24
CA SER A 100 1.63 -13.64 -13.86
C SER A 100 0.48 -13.82 -12.86
N ARG A 101 0.72 -13.57 -11.56
CA ARG A 101 -0.27 -13.80 -10.50
C ARG A 101 -0.84 -12.48 -10.00
N SER A 102 -2.16 -12.40 -10.01
CA SER A 102 -2.92 -11.37 -9.31
C SER A 102 -3.14 -11.80 -7.86
N LEU A 103 -2.73 -10.98 -6.90
CA LEU A 103 -2.92 -11.24 -5.47
C LEU A 103 -3.70 -10.11 -4.84
N SER A 104 -4.70 -10.44 -4.06
CA SER A 104 -5.50 -9.45 -3.34
C SER A 104 -4.85 -9.11 -2.00
N PHE A 105 -5.02 -7.87 -1.57
CA PHE A 105 -4.60 -7.41 -0.25
C PHE A 105 -5.68 -6.53 0.37
N GLN A 106 -5.65 -6.45 1.70
CA GLN A 106 -6.40 -5.49 2.48
C GLN A 106 -5.43 -4.62 3.26
N ALA A 107 -5.70 -3.33 3.30
CA ALA A 107 -4.91 -2.37 4.07
C ALA A 107 -5.79 -1.50 4.95
N THR A 108 -5.28 -1.14 6.12
CA THR A 108 -5.84 -0.09 6.97
C THR A 108 -4.86 1.06 7.08
N LEU A 109 -5.39 2.28 7.01
CA LEU A 109 -4.64 3.51 7.20
C LEU A 109 -5.19 4.26 8.41
N ARG A 110 -4.28 4.90 9.16
CA ARG A 110 -4.62 5.80 10.26
C ARG A 110 -3.79 7.08 10.15
N ARG A 111 -4.45 8.24 10.21
CA ARG A 111 -3.80 9.55 10.12
C ARG A 111 -2.93 9.78 11.37
N LEU A 112 -1.70 10.20 11.12
CA LEU A 112 -0.70 10.51 12.16
C LEU A 112 -0.47 12.03 12.26
N ALA A 113 -0.48 12.73 11.13
CA ALA A 113 -0.29 14.18 11.07
C ALA A 113 -0.91 14.76 9.79
N ASP A 114 -1.27 16.03 9.86
CA ASP A 114 -1.65 16.85 8.69
C ASP A 114 -0.38 17.42 8.04
N ILE A 115 -0.41 17.71 6.73
CA ILE A 115 0.76 18.17 5.96
C ILE A 115 0.41 19.22 4.90
#